data_AF-A0A7S2XSX5-F1
#
_entry.id   AF-A0A7S2XSX5-F1
#
_cell.length_a   1.000
_cell.length_b   1.000
_cell.length_c   1.000
_cell.angle_alpha   90.00
_cell.angle_beta   90.00
_cell.angle_gamma   90.00
#
_symmetry.space_group_name_H-M   'P 1'
#
loop_
_entity.id
_entity.type
_entity.pdbx_description
1 polymer ?
#
loop_
_entity_poly.entity_id
_entity_poly.type
_entity_poly.pdbx_seq_one_letter_code
_entity_poly.pdbx_strand_id
1 'polypeptide(L)'
;MIGLLGATITVAATTADDAVWLVPYAASPSIPVQIRVVHGLLFVGTLEFLAIASVVAAKLIQHASLFWSGSSHRQDVVLGMVGAVSCWAIAIFLYVKKMLKRRRRKAAALAVDTSVTGNYGTIESSAQESLDHDEAEETTTSHKEFSPWTVISLTTLGALDEMCYFPALLVGNIFTPFQLCAGTLFAACLILAVVVFFLARCKPILDFLDRIPLHGTVTLFAMVLTLGVIFDMLHPDETEQS
;
A
#
# COMPACT_ATOMS: atom_id res chain seq x y z
N MET A 1 -19.35 -22.71 -10.06
CA MET A 1 -19.75 -22.14 -8.75
C MET A 1 -18.50 -21.94 -7.92
N ILE A 2 -17.80 -20.81 -8.08
CA ILE A 2 -16.59 -20.53 -7.27
C ILE A 2 -16.98 -20.13 -5.84
N GLY A 3 -18.23 -19.68 -5.62
CA GLY A 3 -18.85 -19.55 -4.31
C GLY A 3 -18.11 -18.59 -3.37
N LEU A 4 -18.58 -18.52 -2.12
CA LEU A 4 -17.95 -17.70 -1.09
C LEU A 4 -16.50 -18.15 -0.83
N LEU A 5 -16.24 -19.46 -0.85
CA LEU A 5 -14.91 -20.01 -0.59
C LEU A 5 -13.88 -19.54 -1.61
N GLY A 6 -14.20 -19.56 -2.91
CA GLY A 6 -13.25 -19.12 -3.91
C GLY A 6 -13.09 -17.61 -3.94
N ALA A 7 -14.12 -16.82 -3.58
CA ALA A 7 -13.94 -15.39 -3.32
C ALA A 7 -12.96 -15.16 -2.17
N THR A 8 -13.13 -15.85 -1.03
CA THR A 8 -12.21 -15.76 0.11
C THR A 8 -10.79 -16.17 -0.25
N ILE A 9 -10.58 -17.27 -1.00
CA ILE A 9 -9.23 -17.70 -1.40
C ILE A 9 -8.60 -16.70 -2.37
N THR A 10 -9.39 -16.18 -3.33
CA THR A 10 -8.90 -15.21 -4.31
C THR A 10 -8.46 -13.94 -3.59
N VAL A 11 -9.32 -13.38 -2.73
CA VAL A 11 -8.98 -12.18 -1.97
C VAL A 11 -7.82 -12.48 -1.03
N ALA A 12 -7.84 -13.58 -0.28
CA ALA A 12 -6.74 -13.91 0.61
C ALA A 12 -5.39 -14.05 -0.13
N ALA A 13 -5.39 -14.54 -1.37
CA ALA A 13 -4.19 -14.63 -2.19
C ALA A 13 -3.70 -13.26 -2.66
N THR A 14 -4.60 -12.35 -3.02
CA THR A 14 -4.25 -10.98 -3.46
C THR A 14 -3.92 -10.06 -2.29
N THR A 15 -4.44 -10.29 -1.09
CA THR A 15 -4.15 -9.49 0.12
C THR A 15 -3.04 -10.10 0.98
N ALA A 16 -2.49 -11.26 0.60
CA ALA A 16 -1.49 -11.96 1.42
C ALA A 16 -0.20 -11.14 1.58
N ASP A 17 0.22 -10.44 0.54
CA ASP A 17 1.37 -9.53 0.59
C ASP A 17 1.02 -8.25 1.36
N ASP A 18 -0.22 -7.78 1.35
CA ASP A 18 -0.62 -6.63 2.18
C ASP A 18 -0.52 -6.89 3.69
N ALA A 19 -0.70 -8.15 4.07
CA ALA A 19 -0.50 -8.60 5.45
C ALA A 19 0.89 -8.23 5.98
N VAL A 20 1.88 -8.14 5.08
CA VAL A 20 3.26 -7.75 5.39
C VAL A 20 3.35 -6.38 6.04
N TRP A 21 2.46 -5.45 5.65
CA TRP A 21 2.42 -4.11 6.21
C TRP A 21 1.87 -4.08 7.63
N LEU A 22 1.05 -5.07 7.98
CA LEU A 22 0.49 -5.23 9.32
C LEU A 22 1.52 -5.81 10.30
N VAL A 23 2.49 -6.56 9.79
CA VAL A 23 3.45 -7.34 10.60
C VAL A 23 4.16 -6.47 11.66
N PRO A 24 4.75 -5.30 11.37
CA PRO A 24 5.41 -4.47 12.39
C PRO A 24 4.47 -4.00 13.51
N TYR A 25 3.18 -3.84 13.22
CA TYR A 25 2.17 -3.33 14.15
C TYR A 25 1.52 -4.44 14.98
N ALA A 26 1.29 -5.61 14.37
CA ALA A 26 0.62 -6.73 15.01
C ALA A 26 1.59 -7.66 15.76
N ALA A 27 2.84 -7.81 15.27
CA ALA A 27 3.82 -8.72 15.85
C ALA A 27 4.69 -8.10 16.94
N SER A 28 4.80 -6.77 17.01
CA SER A 28 5.74 -6.12 17.91
C SER A 28 5.39 -6.39 19.39
N PRO A 29 6.29 -7.03 20.17
CA PRO A 29 6.02 -7.40 21.55
C PRO A 29 5.89 -6.17 22.48
N SER A 30 6.43 -5.02 22.09
CA SER A 30 6.42 -3.79 22.90
C SER A 30 5.08 -3.06 22.88
N ILE A 31 4.18 -3.39 21.93
CA ILE A 31 2.89 -2.70 21.78
C ILE A 31 1.83 -3.37 22.66
N PRO A 32 1.03 -2.63 23.45
CA PRO A 32 -0.11 -3.17 24.21
C PRO A 32 -1.10 -3.93 23.32
N VAL A 33 -1.67 -5.03 23.82
CA VAL A 33 -2.62 -5.88 23.07
C VAL A 33 -3.81 -5.08 22.52
N GLN A 34 -4.33 -4.12 23.29
CA GLN A 34 -5.44 -3.25 22.86
C GLN A 34 -5.12 -2.50 21.57
N ILE A 35 -3.93 -1.93 21.45
CA ILE A 35 -3.50 -1.18 20.26
C ILE A 35 -3.37 -2.13 19.06
N ARG A 36 -2.86 -3.36 19.28
CA ARG A 36 -2.79 -4.37 18.21
C ARG A 36 -4.17 -4.76 17.70
N VAL A 37 -5.14 -4.95 18.61
CA VAL A 37 -6.53 -5.24 18.24
C VAL A 37 -7.14 -4.08 17.45
N VAL A 38 -6.95 -2.84 17.90
CA VAL A 38 -7.44 -1.65 17.18
C VAL A 38 -6.82 -1.56 15.77
N HIS A 39 -5.51 -1.78 15.62
CA HIS A 39 -4.88 -1.80 14.30
C HIS A 39 -5.37 -2.95 13.41
N GLY A 40 -5.59 -4.14 13.99
CA GLY A 40 -6.18 -5.27 13.27
C GLY A 40 -7.60 -4.99 12.79
N LEU A 41 -8.44 -4.39 13.64
CA LEU A 41 -9.79 -3.98 13.26
C LEU A 41 -9.79 -2.87 12.20
N LEU A 42 -8.87 -1.90 12.31
CA LEU A 42 -8.69 -0.87 11.29
C LEU A 42 -8.26 -1.46 9.94
N PHE A 43 -7.39 -2.47 9.95
CA PHE A 43 -6.99 -3.19 8.73
C PHE A 43 -8.19 -3.89 8.08
N VAL A 44 -8.93 -4.69 8.85
CA VAL A 44 -10.14 -5.39 8.35
C VAL A 44 -11.17 -4.37 7.84
N GLY A 45 -11.43 -3.30 8.60
CA GLY A 45 -12.39 -2.27 8.19
C GLY A 45 -11.96 -1.49 6.95
N THR A 46 -10.65 -1.29 6.74
CA THR A 46 -10.12 -0.63 5.54
C THR A 46 -10.30 -1.51 4.31
N LEU A 47 -9.99 -2.81 4.40
CA LEU A 47 -10.22 -3.76 3.30
C LEU A 47 -11.70 -3.89 2.94
N GLU A 48 -12.57 -3.98 3.95
CA GLU A 48 -14.01 -4.05 3.72
C GLU A 48 -14.54 -2.76 3.05
N PHE A 49 -14.07 -1.59 3.50
CA PHE A 49 -14.40 -0.32 2.88
C PHE A 49 -13.95 -0.27 1.40
N LEU A 50 -12.76 -0.76 1.08
CA LEU A 50 -12.23 -0.82 -0.28
C LEU A 50 -13.04 -1.79 -1.15
N ALA A 51 -13.48 -2.93 -0.61
CA ALA A 51 -14.37 -3.85 -1.31
C ALA A 51 -15.71 -3.19 -1.65
N ILE A 52 -16.33 -2.49 -0.69
CA ILE A 52 -17.57 -1.73 -0.93
C ILE A 52 -17.35 -0.63 -1.97
N ALA A 53 -16.26 0.14 -1.86
CA ALA A 53 -15.90 1.16 -2.83
C ALA A 53 -15.73 0.59 -4.24
N SER A 54 -15.12 -0.60 -4.34
CA SER A 54 -14.96 -1.32 -5.60
C SER A 54 -16.28 -1.79 -6.19
N VAL A 55 -17.25 -2.21 -5.35
CA VAL A 55 -18.62 -2.51 -5.78
C VAL A 55 -19.29 -1.27 -6.36
N VAL A 56 -19.17 -0.12 -5.69
CA VAL A 56 -19.71 1.14 -6.19
C VAL A 56 -19.07 1.53 -7.51
N ALA A 57 -17.73 1.44 -7.61
CA ALA A 57 -16.99 1.71 -8.83
C ALA A 57 -17.44 0.80 -9.99
N ALA A 58 -17.58 -0.51 -9.75
CA ALA A 58 -18.07 -1.47 -10.74
C ALA A 58 -19.47 -1.09 -11.23
N LYS A 59 -20.37 -0.68 -10.33
CA LYS A 59 -21.72 -0.23 -10.71
C LYS A 59 -21.71 1.05 -11.53
N LEU A 60 -20.84 2.00 -11.19
CA LEU A 60 -20.66 3.22 -11.97
C LEU A 60 -20.12 2.91 -13.37
N ILE A 61 -19.15 1.99 -13.48
CA ILE A 61 -18.61 1.53 -14.77
C ILE A 61 -19.68 0.85 -15.60
N GLN A 62 -20.45 -0.08 -15.01
CA GLN A 62 -21.59 -0.74 -15.67
C GLN A 62 -22.66 0.26 -16.14
N HIS A 63 -22.92 1.31 -15.37
CA HIS A 63 -23.87 2.34 -15.77
C HIS A 63 -23.31 3.26 -16.87
N ALA A 64 -22.03 3.61 -16.78
CA ALA A 64 -21.35 4.40 -17.80
C ALA A 64 -21.25 3.65 -19.12
N SER A 65 -21.02 2.34 -19.10
CA SER A 65 -20.95 1.51 -20.32
C SER A 65 -22.30 1.41 -21.03
N LEU A 66 -23.43 1.45 -20.32
CA LEU A 66 -24.75 1.54 -20.95
C LEU A 66 -24.95 2.86 -21.70
N PHE A 67 -24.37 3.95 -21.19
CA PHE A 67 -24.43 5.26 -21.83
C PHE A 67 -23.42 5.38 -22.99
N TRP A 68 -22.28 4.70 -22.87
CA TRP A 68 -21.21 4.74 -23.85
C TRP A 68 -21.31 3.54 -24.80
N SER A 69 -22.03 3.72 -25.91
CA SER A 69 -22.20 2.72 -26.97
C SER A 69 -20.92 2.49 -27.82
N GLY A 70 -19.77 2.33 -27.16
CA GLY A 70 -18.46 2.06 -27.77
C GLY A 70 -18.05 0.59 -27.61
N SER A 71 -17.05 0.15 -28.39
CA SER A 71 -16.53 -1.23 -28.33
C SER A 71 -16.02 -1.60 -26.93
N SER A 72 -16.26 -2.85 -26.51
CA SER A 72 -15.81 -3.41 -25.23
C SER A 72 -14.31 -3.24 -24.99
N HIS A 73 -13.51 -3.41 -26.03
CA HIS A 73 -12.05 -3.25 -25.97
C HIS A 73 -11.59 -1.88 -25.46
N ARG A 74 -12.32 -0.80 -25.76
CA ARG A 74 -11.98 0.53 -25.23
C ARG A 74 -12.20 0.64 -23.71
N GLN A 75 -13.08 -0.16 -23.14
CA GLN A 75 -13.40 -0.08 -21.71
C GLN A 75 -12.26 -0.68 -20.87
N ASP A 76 -11.72 -1.83 -21.28
CA ASP A 76 -10.60 -2.48 -20.59
C ASP A 76 -9.35 -1.60 -20.60
N VAL A 77 -9.07 -0.99 -21.75
CA VAL A 77 -7.98 -0.02 -21.91
C VAL A 77 -8.16 1.20 -21.00
N VAL A 78 -9.36 1.78 -20.95
CA VAL A 78 -9.64 2.94 -20.09
C VAL A 78 -9.50 2.57 -18.61
N LEU A 79 -9.96 1.38 -18.22
CA LEU A 79 -9.84 0.91 -16.84
C LEU A 79 -8.37 0.71 -16.46
N GLY A 80 -7.58 0.10 -17.34
CA GLY A 80 -6.13 -0.05 -17.17
C GLY A 80 -5.41 1.29 -17.07
N MET A 81 -5.76 2.27 -17.91
CA MET A 81 -5.21 3.62 -17.82
C MET A 81 -5.56 4.32 -16.50
N VAL A 82 -6.80 4.21 -16.03
CA VAL A 82 -7.22 4.81 -14.75
C VAL A 82 -6.44 4.19 -13.59
N GLY A 83 -6.26 2.86 -13.59
CA GLY A 83 -5.44 2.15 -12.61
C GLY A 83 -3.96 2.58 -12.64
N ALA A 84 -3.37 2.69 -13.83
CA ALA A 84 -1.98 3.14 -13.97
C ALA A 84 -1.79 4.59 -13.50
N VAL A 85 -2.69 5.50 -13.90
CA VAL A 85 -2.64 6.92 -13.51
C VAL A 85 -2.80 7.08 -12.00
N SER A 86 -3.73 6.35 -11.38
CA SER A 86 -3.91 6.40 -9.93
C SER A 86 -2.68 5.88 -9.18
N CYS A 87 -2.09 4.78 -9.64
CA CYS A 87 -0.84 4.23 -9.08
C CYS A 87 0.32 5.25 -9.17
N TRP A 88 0.52 5.88 -10.33
CA TRP A 88 1.54 6.92 -10.51
C TRP A 88 1.29 8.15 -9.65
N ALA A 89 0.04 8.61 -9.55
CA ALA A 89 -0.31 9.76 -8.70
C ALA A 89 0.08 9.50 -7.23
N ILE A 90 -0.12 8.27 -6.77
CA ILE A 90 0.21 7.84 -5.42
C ILE A 90 1.73 7.70 -5.22
N ALA A 91 2.44 7.10 -6.18
CA ALA A 91 3.89 7.04 -6.15
C ALA A 91 4.53 8.45 -6.08
N ILE A 92 4.04 9.38 -6.90
CA ILE A 92 4.45 10.79 -6.89
C ILE A 92 4.12 11.44 -5.54
N PHE A 93 2.92 11.23 -5.00
CA PHE A 93 2.53 11.76 -3.69
C PHE A 93 3.47 11.29 -2.57
N LEU A 94 3.80 10.00 -2.52
CA LEU A 94 4.73 9.43 -1.53
C LEU A 94 6.15 9.97 -1.71
N TYR A 95 6.59 10.12 -2.95
CA TYR A 95 7.89 10.72 -3.27
C TYR A 95 7.97 12.18 -2.81
N VAL A 96 6.96 12.99 -3.12
CA VAL A 96 6.87 14.40 -2.69
C VAL A 96 6.82 14.48 -1.17
N LYS A 97 6.03 13.65 -0.49
CA LYS A 97 5.97 13.58 0.98
C LYS A 97 7.35 13.27 1.58
N LYS A 98 8.09 12.31 1.02
CA LYS A 98 9.48 11.99 1.43
C LYS A 98 10.41 13.18 1.22
N MET A 99 10.32 13.87 0.08
CA MET A 99 11.14 15.04 -0.22
C MET A 99 10.83 16.19 0.76
N LEU A 100 9.56 16.48 1.05
CA LEU A 100 9.15 17.51 2.01
C LEU A 100 9.64 17.19 3.42
N LYS A 101 9.59 15.92 3.84
CA LYS A 101 10.14 15.48 5.13
C LYS A 101 11.66 15.68 5.19
N ARG A 102 12.39 15.34 4.12
CA ARG A 102 13.84 15.62 4.00
C ARG A 102 14.12 17.12 4.10
N ARG A 103 13.33 17.98 3.44
CA ARG A 103 13.47 19.43 3.54
C ARG A 103 13.24 19.95 4.96
N ARG A 104 12.21 19.46 5.66
CA ARG A 104 11.94 19.84 7.06
C ARG A 104 13.09 19.48 7.99
N ARG A 105 13.71 18.31 7.81
CA ARG A 105 14.90 17.90 8.59
C ARG A 105 16.10 18.79 8.33
N LYS A 106 16.39 19.11 7.06
CA LYS A 106 17.47 20.05 6.69
C LYS A 106 17.24 21.45 7.28
N ALA A 107 16.00 21.94 7.25
CA ALA A 107 15.66 23.23 7.85
C ALA A 107 15.80 23.23 9.38
N ALA A 108 15.40 22.15 10.05
CA ALA A 108 15.56 22.00 11.50
C ALA A 108 17.05 21.93 11.90
N ALA A 109 17.88 21.19 11.15
CA ALA A 109 19.33 21.12 11.40
C ALA A 109 20.00 22.50 11.25
N LEU A 110 19.64 23.26 10.21
CA LEU A 110 20.16 24.62 10.00
C LEU A 110 19.73 25.60 11.11
N ALA A 111 18.50 25.46 11.64
CA ALA A 111 18.01 26.29 12.72
C ALA A 111 18.76 26.03 14.05
N VAL A 112 19.16 24.77 14.31
CA VAL A 112 19.96 24.42 15.48
C VAL A 112 21.35 25.04 15.38
N ASP A 113 22.02 24.90 14.23
CA ASP A 113 23.37 25.46 14.03
C ASP A 113 23.40 26.99 14.21
N THR A 114 22.40 27.70 13.66
CA THR A 114 22.25 29.16 13.82
C THR A 114 22.12 29.60 15.28
N SER A 115 21.53 28.78 16.15
CA SER A 115 21.36 29.11 17.58
C SER A 115 22.64 28.90 18.40
N VAL A 116 23.54 28.01 17.95
CA VAL A 116 24.83 27.76 18.60
C VAL A 116 25.85 28.85 18.25
N THR A 117 25.88 29.32 16.99
CA THR A 117 26.83 30.35 16.55
C THR A 117 26.54 31.73 17.15
N GLY A 118 25.31 32.00 17.59
CA GLY A 118 24.93 33.28 18.20
C GLY A 118 25.41 33.49 19.64
N ASN A 119 25.88 32.45 20.33
CA ASN A 119 26.08 32.50 21.78
C ASN A 119 27.49 32.15 22.29
N TYR A 120 28.46 31.84 21.40
CA TYR A 120 29.85 31.58 21.82
C TYR A 120 30.86 32.31 20.93
N GLY A 121 31.68 33.14 21.58
CA GLY A 121 32.88 33.71 20.98
C GLY A 121 33.81 32.62 20.48
N THR A 122 34.40 32.91 19.33
CA THR A 122 35.51 32.24 18.63
C THR A 122 36.35 31.30 19.50
N ILE A 123 36.14 29.99 19.38
CA ILE A 123 37.18 29.00 19.68
C ILE A 123 37.29 28.07 18.47
N GLU A 124 38.49 28.08 17.89
CA GLU A 124 38.87 27.44 16.64
C GLU A 124 38.82 25.91 16.68
N SER A 125 38.32 25.35 15.58
CA SER A 125 38.98 24.33 14.74
C SER A 125 39.44 23.02 15.40
N SER A 126 38.55 22.02 15.41
CA SER A 126 38.91 20.60 15.14
C SER A 126 37.65 19.69 15.12
N ALA A 127 36.74 19.90 14.18
CA ALA A 127 35.58 19.01 14.03
C ALA A 127 35.07 19.03 12.57
N GLN A 128 35.82 18.38 11.68
CA GLN A 128 35.44 18.21 10.28
C GLN A 128 35.72 16.78 9.84
N GLU A 129 35.05 15.83 10.47
CA GLU A 129 35.08 14.41 10.10
C GLU A 129 33.82 13.69 10.63
N SER A 130 32.63 14.05 10.13
CA SER A 130 31.38 13.34 10.47
C SER A 130 30.27 13.39 9.41
N LEU A 131 30.53 13.87 8.20
CA LEU A 131 29.46 14.16 7.22
C LEU A 131 29.11 13.03 6.23
N ASP A 132 29.79 11.89 6.27
CA ASP A 132 29.54 10.76 5.33
C ASP A 132 28.88 9.53 5.97
N HIS A 133 28.45 9.59 7.24
CA HIS A 133 27.82 8.45 7.91
C HIS A 133 26.30 8.58 8.17
N ASP A 134 25.60 9.46 7.43
CA ASP A 134 24.19 9.78 7.69
C ASP A 134 23.16 9.03 6.81
N GLU A 135 23.58 8.11 5.94
CA GLU A 135 22.63 7.26 5.18
C GLU A 135 22.25 5.95 5.90
N ALA A 136 22.91 5.61 7.02
CA ALA A 136 22.63 4.39 7.80
C ALA A 136 21.80 4.64 9.09
N GLU A 137 21.56 5.89 9.48
CA GLU A 137 20.92 6.23 10.77
C GLU A 137 19.46 6.72 10.60
N GLU A 138 18.58 5.87 10.07
CA GLU A 138 17.11 6.02 10.27
C GLU A 138 16.51 4.93 11.18
N THR A 139 17.37 4.29 11.99
CA THR A 139 17.01 3.34 13.05
C THR A 139 17.20 3.90 14.47
N THR A 140 17.39 5.21 14.64
CA THR A 140 17.24 5.82 15.97
C THR A 140 15.76 5.78 16.37
N THR A 141 15.50 4.84 17.27
CA THR A 141 14.26 4.46 17.95
C THR A 141 13.67 5.60 18.79
N SER A 142 13.48 6.78 18.21
CA SER A 142 12.46 7.70 18.70
C SER A 142 11.18 6.90 18.68
N HIS A 143 10.58 6.65 19.85
CA HIS A 143 9.24 6.10 20.03
C HIS A 143 8.26 6.94 19.18
N LYS A 144 8.18 6.66 17.89
CA LYS A 144 7.15 7.18 17.02
C LYS A 144 5.92 6.49 17.53
N GLU A 145 5.10 7.23 18.27
CA GLU A 145 3.72 6.84 18.48
C GLU A 145 3.17 6.45 17.12
N PHE A 146 2.85 5.16 16.98
CA PHE A 146 2.37 4.59 15.73
C PHE A 146 1.00 5.21 15.45
N SER A 147 0.99 6.29 14.68
CA SER A 147 -0.23 7.01 14.37
C SER A 147 -1.16 6.08 13.59
N PRO A 148 -2.43 5.89 14.02
CA PRO A 148 -3.41 5.05 13.32
C PRO A 148 -3.55 5.37 11.83
N TRP A 149 -3.37 6.64 11.46
CA TRP A 149 -3.35 7.11 10.08
C TRP A 149 -2.28 6.45 9.21
N THR A 150 -1.16 6.06 9.81
CA THR A 150 -0.08 5.36 9.09
C THR A 150 -0.53 3.96 8.70
N VAL A 151 -1.20 3.24 9.61
CA VAL A 151 -1.73 1.90 9.32
C VAL A 151 -2.80 1.99 8.23
N ILE A 152 -3.75 2.92 8.35
CA ILE A 152 -4.77 3.14 7.31
C ILE A 152 -4.09 3.43 5.96
N SER A 153 -3.14 4.37 5.93
CA SER A 153 -2.45 4.73 4.68
C SER A 153 -1.69 3.55 4.08
N LEU A 154 -1.00 2.75 4.90
CA LEU A 154 -0.25 1.58 4.43
C LEU A 154 -1.17 0.49 3.92
N THR A 155 -2.26 0.19 4.63
CA THR A 155 -3.27 -0.78 4.19
C THR A 155 -3.94 -0.32 2.90
N THR A 156 -4.31 0.95 2.78
CA THR A 156 -4.89 1.49 1.54
C THR A 156 -3.91 1.47 0.37
N LEU A 157 -2.61 1.65 0.65
CA LEU A 157 -1.56 1.57 -0.36
C LEU A 157 -1.32 0.14 -0.84
N GLY A 158 -1.35 -0.81 0.09
CA GLY A 158 -1.27 -2.23 -0.20
C GLY A 158 -2.43 -2.68 -1.08
N ALA A 159 -3.64 -2.46 -0.58
CA ALA A 159 -4.89 -2.91 -1.22
C ALA A 159 -5.33 -2.05 -2.42
N LEU A 160 -4.39 -1.33 -3.05
CA LEU A 160 -4.69 -0.49 -4.20
C LEU A 160 -4.85 -1.30 -5.48
N ASP A 161 -4.12 -2.40 -5.58
CA ASP A 161 -4.26 -3.38 -6.64
C ASP A 161 -5.65 -4.03 -6.61
N GLU A 162 -6.18 -4.31 -5.41
CA GLU A 162 -7.53 -4.81 -5.20
C GLU A 162 -8.59 -3.86 -5.75
N MET A 163 -8.40 -2.55 -5.58
CA MET A 163 -9.30 -1.54 -6.17
C MET A 163 -9.34 -1.58 -7.69
N CYS A 164 -8.28 -2.06 -8.35
CA CYS A 164 -8.25 -2.24 -9.80
C CYS A 164 -8.83 -3.60 -10.20
N TYR A 165 -8.56 -4.63 -9.40
CA TYR A 165 -8.92 -6.02 -9.69
C TYR A 165 -10.40 -6.33 -9.39
N PHE A 166 -10.94 -5.86 -8.26
CA PHE A 166 -12.31 -6.15 -7.82
C PHE A 166 -13.38 -5.63 -8.77
N PRO A 167 -13.30 -4.40 -9.31
CA PRO A 167 -14.26 -3.96 -10.30
C PRO A 167 -14.28 -4.84 -11.56
N ALA A 168 -13.12 -5.29 -12.03
CA ALA A 168 -13.04 -6.20 -13.18
C ALA A 168 -13.73 -7.54 -12.90
N LEU A 169 -13.50 -8.13 -11.72
CA LEU A 169 -14.19 -9.37 -11.32
C LEU A 169 -15.71 -9.23 -11.23
N LEU A 170 -16.19 -8.08 -10.75
CA LEU A 170 -17.63 -7.78 -10.64
C LEU A 170 -18.25 -7.51 -12.01
N VAL A 171 -17.55 -6.79 -12.89
CA VAL A 171 -17.99 -6.52 -14.27
C VAL A 171 -18.05 -7.83 -15.07
N GLY A 172 -17.07 -8.71 -14.90
CA GLY A 172 -17.05 -10.05 -15.48
C GLY A 172 -18.08 -11.03 -14.89
N ASN A 173 -18.88 -10.61 -13.90
CA ASN A 173 -19.84 -11.45 -13.17
C ASN A 173 -19.22 -12.74 -12.59
N ILE A 174 -17.92 -12.72 -12.28
CA ILE A 174 -17.22 -13.86 -11.66
C ILE A 174 -17.71 -14.06 -10.23
N PHE A 175 -17.95 -12.95 -9.54
CA PHE A 175 -18.49 -12.91 -8.18
C PHE A 175 -19.68 -11.96 -8.08
N THR A 176 -20.61 -12.28 -7.19
CA THR A 176 -21.63 -11.31 -6.79
C THR A 176 -21.04 -10.28 -5.81
N PRO A 177 -21.58 -9.05 -5.73
CA PRO A 177 -21.12 -8.06 -4.76
C PRO A 177 -21.09 -8.57 -3.31
N PHE A 178 -22.11 -9.35 -2.94
CA PHE A 178 -22.19 -9.95 -1.61
C PHE A 178 -21.10 -11.00 -1.38
N GLN A 179 -20.83 -11.87 -2.36
CA GLN A 179 -19.76 -12.86 -2.26
C GLN A 179 -18.40 -12.21 -2.14
N LEU A 180 -18.18 -11.09 -2.85
CA LEU A 180 -16.93 -10.34 -2.76
C LEU A 180 -16.76 -9.72 -1.37
N CYS A 181 -17.72 -8.92 -0.89
CA CYS A 181 -17.64 -8.30 0.44
C CYS A 181 -17.47 -9.33 1.56
N ALA A 182 -18.34 -10.35 1.60
CA ALA A 182 -18.22 -11.42 2.60
C ALA A 182 -16.88 -12.17 2.45
N GLY A 183 -16.45 -12.42 1.22
CA GLY A 183 -15.17 -13.06 0.90
C GLY A 183 -13.98 -12.28 1.44
N THR A 184 -13.97 -10.96 1.22
CA THR A 184 -12.97 -10.01 1.74
C THR A 184 -12.96 -9.98 3.26
N LEU A 185 -14.12 -9.92 3.91
CA LEU A 185 -14.20 -9.97 5.36
C LEU A 185 -13.57 -11.25 5.93
N PHE A 186 -13.90 -12.42 5.37
CA PHE A 186 -13.32 -13.69 5.81
C PHE A 186 -11.80 -13.76 5.53
N ALA A 187 -11.36 -13.29 4.37
CA ALA A 187 -9.94 -13.24 4.01
C ALA A 187 -9.16 -12.34 4.98
N ALA A 188 -9.68 -11.14 5.26
CA ALA A 188 -9.08 -10.20 6.20
C ALA A 188 -8.99 -10.78 7.63
N CYS A 189 -10.03 -11.48 8.09
CA CYS A 189 -10.01 -12.16 9.39
C CYS A 189 -8.98 -13.29 9.43
N LEU A 190 -8.89 -14.09 8.37
CA LEU A 190 -7.92 -15.19 8.25
C LEU A 190 -6.49 -14.65 8.26
N ILE A 191 -6.22 -13.64 7.42
CA ILE A 191 -4.91 -12.97 7.35
C ILE A 191 -4.54 -12.39 8.71
N LEU A 192 -5.46 -11.67 9.35
CA LEU A 192 -5.22 -11.13 10.69
C LEU A 192 -4.88 -12.23 11.70
N ALA A 193 -5.60 -13.35 11.68
CA ALA A 193 -5.30 -14.49 12.54
C ALA A 193 -3.91 -15.08 12.24
N VAL A 194 -3.55 -15.28 10.97
CA VAL A 194 -2.22 -15.77 10.57
C VAL A 194 -1.12 -14.80 11.02
N VAL A 195 -1.28 -13.51 10.79
CA VAL A 195 -0.28 -12.50 11.20
C VAL A 195 -0.10 -12.49 12.72
N VAL A 196 -1.20 -12.45 13.47
CA VAL A 196 -1.18 -12.33 14.94
C VAL A 196 -0.69 -13.61 15.62
N PHE A 197 -1.12 -14.79 15.16
CA PHE A 197 -0.78 -16.05 15.81
C PHE A 197 0.50 -16.70 15.28
N PHE A 198 0.78 -16.59 13.97
CA PHE A 198 1.89 -17.28 13.33
C PHE A 198 3.09 -16.34 13.09
N LEU A 199 2.90 -15.25 12.34
CA LEU A 199 4.03 -14.36 11.99
C LEU A 199 4.63 -13.66 13.20
N ALA A 200 3.83 -13.37 14.23
CA ALA A 200 4.33 -12.86 15.51
C ALA A 200 5.33 -13.79 16.22
N ARG A 201 5.36 -15.08 15.87
CA ARG A 201 6.31 -16.06 16.41
C ARG A 201 7.57 -16.21 15.55
N CYS A 202 7.55 -15.74 14.31
CA CYS A 202 8.61 -15.93 13.32
C CYS A 202 9.57 -14.73 13.25
N LYS A 203 10.46 -14.59 14.25
CA LYS A 203 11.54 -13.59 14.23
C LYS A 203 12.35 -13.49 12.92
N PRO A 204 12.80 -14.59 12.28
CA PRO A 204 13.62 -14.45 11.07
C PRO A 204 12.85 -13.85 9.89
N ILE A 205 11.53 -14.07 9.82
CA ILE A 205 10.67 -13.48 8.78
C ILE A 205 10.51 -11.99 9.02
N LEU A 206 10.31 -11.60 10.28
CA LEU A 206 10.26 -10.19 10.70
C LEU A 206 11.55 -9.45 10.36
N ASP A 207 12.71 -10.00 10.73
CA ASP A 207 14.01 -9.37 10.48
C ASP A 207 14.31 -9.24 8.98
N PHE A 208 13.81 -10.19 8.16
CA PHE A 208 13.92 -10.11 6.71
C PHE A 208 13.02 -9.03 6.12
N LEU A 209 11.77 -8.94 6.59
CA LEU A 209 10.79 -7.96 6.13
C LEU A 209 11.18 -6.52 6.46
N ASP A 210 11.73 -6.30 7.65
CA ASP A 210 12.22 -4.98 8.07
C ASP A 210 13.37 -4.45 7.18
N ARG A 211 14.07 -5.32 6.45
CA ARG A 211 15.11 -4.91 5.50
C ARG A 211 14.57 -4.43 4.15
N ILE A 212 13.31 -4.70 3.81
CA ILE A 212 12.78 -4.37 2.49
C ILE A 212 12.33 -2.89 2.48
N PRO A 213 12.98 -2.02 1.69
CA PRO A 213 12.55 -0.64 1.58
C PRO A 213 11.16 -0.55 0.92
N LEU A 214 10.17 0.00 1.63
CA LEU A 214 8.81 0.28 1.13
C LEU A 214 8.79 1.00 -0.24
N HIS A 215 9.77 1.86 -0.51
CA HIS A 215 9.84 2.55 -1.79
C HIS A 215 10.24 1.62 -2.95
N GLY A 216 11.01 0.56 -2.67
CA GLY A 216 11.38 -0.44 -3.66
C GLY A 216 10.18 -1.23 -4.16
N THR A 217 9.31 -1.70 -3.24
CA THR A 217 8.10 -2.45 -3.60
C THR A 217 7.12 -1.60 -4.39
N VAL A 218 6.83 -0.37 -3.95
CA VAL A 218 5.92 0.54 -4.67
C VAL A 218 6.45 0.88 -6.07
N THR A 219 7.76 1.12 -6.21
CA THR A 219 8.36 1.43 -7.53
C THR A 219 8.31 0.23 -8.45
N LEU A 220 8.59 -0.97 -7.93
CA LEU A 220 8.48 -2.21 -8.70
C LEU A 220 7.05 -2.42 -9.19
N PHE A 221 6.06 -2.24 -8.31
CA PHE A 221 4.64 -2.41 -8.66
C PHE A 221 4.19 -1.42 -9.75
N ALA A 222 4.55 -0.14 -9.61
CA ALA A 222 4.26 0.87 -10.62
C ALA A 222 4.92 0.56 -11.98
N MET A 223 6.15 0.03 -11.98
CA MET A 223 6.82 -0.42 -13.20
C MET A 223 6.09 -1.59 -13.86
N VAL A 224 5.71 -2.62 -13.10
CA VAL A 224 5.00 -3.79 -13.63
C VAL A 224 3.66 -3.39 -14.25
N LEU A 225 2.87 -2.55 -13.58
CA LEU A 225 1.61 -2.04 -14.13
C LEU A 225 1.81 -1.23 -15.40
N THR A 226 2.84 -0.38 -15.43
CA THR A 226 3.14 0.44 -16.62
C THR A 226 3.54 -0.44 -17.80
N LEU A 227 4.35 -1.46 -17.56
CA LEU A 227 4.75 -2.42 -18.60
C LEU A 227 3.57 -3.23 -19.12
N GLY A 228 2.67 -3.68 -18.23
CA GLY A 228 1.43 -4.36 -18.63
C GLY A 228 0.58 -3.52 -19.59
N VAL A 229 0.34 -2.25 -19.24
CA VAL A 229 -0.42 -1.33 -20.09
C VAL A 229 0.27 -1.08 -21.44
N ILE A 230 1.60 -0.95 -21.46
CA ILE A 230 2.35 -0.78 -22.72
C ILE A 230 2.24 -2.04 -23.57
N PHE A 231 2.30 -3.23 -22.97
CA PHE A 231 2.20 -4.48 -23.69
C PHE A 231 0.83 -4.66 -24.33
N ASP A 232 -0.24 -4.39 -23.59
CA ASP A 232 -1.63 -4.42 -24.09
C ASP A 232 -1.84 -3.44 -25.25
N MET A 233 -1.20 -2.26 -25.20
CA MET A 233 -1.23 -1.27 -26.28
C MET A 233 -0.50 -1.72 -27.55
N LEU A 234 0.55 -2.52 -27.41
CA LEU A 234 1.39 -2.94 -28.54
C LEU A 234 0.84 -4.16 -29.28
N HIS A 235 0.03 -5.01 -28.63
CA HIS A 235 -0.50 -6.24 -29.22
C HIS A 235 -2.05 -6.30 -29.17
N PRO A 236 -2.77 -5.34 -29.76
CA PRO A 236 -4.24 -5.31 -29.71
C PRO A 236 -4.89 -6.49 -30.47
N ASP A 237 -4.24 -7.00 -31.51
CA ASP A 237 -4.83 -7.96 -32.45
C ASP A 237 -4.80 -9.42 -31.96
N GLU A 238 -3.93 -9.76 -31.00
CA GLU A 238 -3.82 -11.14 -30.49
C GLU A 238 -4.97 -11.50 -29.53
N THR A 239 -5.59 -10.50 -28.90
CA THR A 239 -6.70 -10.71 -27.95
C THR A 239 -8.06 -10.97 -28.61
N GLU A 240 -8.24 -10.69 -29.90
CA GLU A 240 -9.53 -10.92 -30.58
C GLU A 240 -9.72 -12.38 -31.08
N GLN A 241 -8.68 -13.23 -31.02
CA GLN A 241 -8.73 -14.60 -31.56
C GLN A 241 -8.95 -15.72 -30.52
N SER A 242 -9.08 -15.40 -29.22
CA SER A 242 -9.30 -16.38 -28.13
C SER A 242 -10.69 -16.29 -27.52
#